data_AF-A0A9N7NHG8-F1
#
_entry.id   AF-A0A9N7NHG8-F1
#
_cell.length_a   1.000
_cell.length_b   1.000
_cell.length_c   1.000
_cell.angle_alpha   90.00
_cell.angle_beta   90.00
_cell.angle_gamma   90.00
#
_symmetry.space_group_name_H-M   'P 1'
#
loop_
_entity.id
_entity.type
_entity.pdbx_description
1 polymer ?
#
loop_
_entity_poly.entity_id
_entity_poly.type
_entity_poly.pdbx_seq_one_letter_code
_entity_poly.pdbx_strand_id
1 'polypeptide(L)' 'GCLGALDGTYINVRVPSKDRGRYRNRKGQVSVNVLGVCDRNMNFAYMLCGWEGSAADNRVLRDAITRENSLRVPN' A
#
# COMPACT_ATOMS: atom_id res chain seq x y z
N GLY A 1 24.35 5.17 -0.63
CA GLY A 1 23.16 6.02 -0.77
C GLY A 1 21.95 5.15 -1.03
N CYS A 2 20.74 5.64 -0.81
CA CYS A 2 19.49 4.96 -1.16
C CYS A 2 18.94 5.47 -2.51
N LEU A 3 18.09 4.69 -3.17
CA LEU A 3 17.38 5.12 -4.39
C LEU A 3 16.10 5.91 -4.08
N GLY A 4 15.54 5.70 -2.89
CA GLY A 4 14.24 6.19 -2.48
C GLY A 4 13.78 5.52 -1.19
N ALA A 5 12.51 5.65 -0.85
CA ALA A 5 11.86 4.95 0.26
C ALA A 5 10.57 4.28 -0.19
N LEU A 6 10.21 3.18 0.47
CA LEU A 6 9.00 2.42 0.25
C LEU A 6 8.35 2.15 1.61
N ASP A 7 7.07 2.45 1.75
CA ASP A 7 6.33 2.19 2.98
C ASP A 7 4.83 1.97 2.71
N GLY A 8 4.19 1.21 3.60
CA GLY A 8 2.75 1.00 3.62
C GLY A 8 2.06 2.01 4.53
N THR A 9 1.08 2.75 4.01
CA THR A 9 0.27 3.69 4.77
C THR A 9 -1.19 3.27 4.81
N TYR A 10 -1.86 3.51 5.93
CA TYR A 10 -3.27 3.16 6.11
C TYR A 10 -4.14 4.40 6.03
N ILE A 11 -5.06 4.42 5.06
CA ILE A 11 -6.04 5.50 4.91
C ILE A 11 -7.39 5.02 5.43
N ASN A 12 -7.96 5.73 6.41
CA ASN A 12 -9.26 5.38 6.97
C ASN A 12 -10.37 5.51 5.93
N VAL A 13 -11.24 4.50 5.86
CA VAL A 13 -12.36 4.47 4.91
C VAL A 13 -13.65 4.01 5.58
N ARG A 14 -14.77 4.34 4.94
CA ARG A 14 -16.08 3.79 5.30
C ARG A 14 -16.45 2.71 4.29
N VAL A 15 -16.73 1.51 4.79
CA VAL A 15 -17.20 0.38 3.99
C VAL A 15 -18.50 -0.18 4.59
N PRO A 16 -19.32 -0.89 3.80
CA PRO A 16 -20.49 -1.59 4.32
C PRO A 16 -20.15 -2.49 5.50
N SER A 17 -21.09 -2.69 6.43
CA SER A 17 -20.85 -3.47 7.66
C SER A 17 -20.32 -4.88 7.39
N LYS A 18 -20.79 -5.52 6.31
CA LYS A 18 -20.33 -6.84 5.86
C LYS A 18 -18.83 -6.90 5.51
N ASP A 19 -18.25 -5.78 5.08
CA ASP A 19 -16.86 -5.71 4.61
C ASP A 19 -15.89 -5.23 5.69
N ARG A 20 -16.39 -4.66 6.80
CA ARG A 20 -15.55 -4.07 7.86
C ARG A 20 -14.48 -5.02 8.40
N GLY A 21 -14.77 -6.32 8.48
CA GLY A 21 -13.79 -7.32 8.93
C GLY A 21 -12.55 -7.37 8.03
N ARG A 22 -12.74 -7.30 6.71
CA ARG A 22 -11.66 -7.34 5.70
C ARG A 22 -10.82 -6.06 5.71
N TYR A 23 -11.42 -4.91 5.98
CA TYR A 23 -10.73 -3.62 6.00
C TYR A 23 -10.19 -3.24 7.38
N ARG A 24 -10.37 -4.08 8.41
CA ARG A 24 -9.87 -3.80 9.76
C ARG A 24 -8.36 -4.05 9.83
N ASN A 25 -7.61 -2.99 10.11
CA ASN A 25 -6.16 -3.09 10.33
C ASN A 25 -5.82 -3.58 11.74
N ARG A 26 -4.52 -3.78 12.01
CA ARG A 26 -4.00 -4.23 13.30
C ARG A 26 -4.35 -3.29 14.47
N LYS A 27 -4.61 -2.01 14.19
CA LYS A 27 -5.03 -1.00 15.18
C LYS A 27 -6.56 -0.98 15.39
N GLY A 28 -7.30 -1.90 14.76
CA GLY A 28 -8.75 -1.97 14.85
C GLY A 28 -9.50 -0.96 13.99
N GLN A 29 -8.79 -0.16 13.19
CA GLN A 29 -9.40 0.86 12.33
C GLN A 29 -9.77 0.27 10.97
N VAL A 30 -10.88 0.74 10.40
CA VAL A 30 -11.31 0.39 9.04
C VAL A 30 -10.55 1.26 8.06
N SER A 31 -9.65 0.66 7.27
CA SER A 31 -8.73 1.38 6.39
C SER A 31 -8.41 0.59 5.12
N VAL A 32 -7.86 1.26 4.12
CA VAL A 32 -7.16 0.65 2.99
C VAL A 32 -5.65 0.77 3.20
N ASN A 33 -4.90 -0.26 2.81
CA ASN A 33 -3.45 -0.20 2.76
C ASN A 33 -3.03 0.38 1.39
N VAL A 34 -2.19 1.41 1.43
CA VAL A 34 -1.60 2.07 0.28
C VAL A 34 -0.10 1.91 0.35
N LEU A 35 0.50 1.27 -0.64
CA LEU A 35 1.95 1.21 -0.76
C LEU A 35 2.42 2.43 -1.54
N GLY A 36 3.24 3.27 -0.90
CA GLY A 36 3.87 4.43 -1.52
C GLY A 36 5.36 4.19 -1.72
N VAL A 37 5.89 4.66 -2.85
CA VAL A 37 7.33 4.73 -3.11
C VAL A 37 7.69 6.14 -3.53
N CYS A 38 8.72 6.69 -2.91
CA CYS A 38 9.27 7.99 -3.29
C CYS A 38 10.73 7.89 -3.74
N ASP A 39 11.15 8.80 -4.61
CA ASP A 39 12.54 8.97 -4.99
C ASP A 39 13.33 9.76 -3.92
N ARG A 40 14.62 9.97 -4.16
CA ARG A 40 15.50 10.77 -3.28
C ARG A 40 15.06 12.23 -3.12
N ASN A 41 14.29 12.76 -4.06
CA ASN A 41 13.76 14.12 -4.04
C ASN A 41 12.38 14.17 -3.36
N MET A 42 11.94 13.08 -2.74
CA MET A 42 10.64 12.92 -2.09
C MET A 42 9.44 13.01 -3.06
N ASN A 43 9.66 12.85 -4.37
CA ASN A 43 8.56 12.73 -5.33
C ASN A 43 8.01 11.32 -5.29
N PHE A 44 6.68 11.16 -5.35
CA PHE A 44 6.07 9.85 -5.50
C PHE A 44 6.42 9.25 -6.86
N ALA A 45 7.21 8.18 -6.84
CA ALA A 45 7.56 7.40 -8.02
C ALA A 45 6.52 6.29 -8.29
N TYR A 46 5.84 5.83 -7.24
CA TYR A 46 4.82 4.80 -7.35
C TYR A 46 3.80 4.90 -6.22
N MET A 47 2.55 4.60 -6.54
CA MET A 47 1.50 4.39 -5.55
C MET A 47 0.63 3.21 -5.96
N LEU A 48 0.33 2.37 -4.98
CA LEU A 48 -0.63 1.28 -5.09
C LEU A 48 -1.71 1.45 -4.04
N CYS A 49 -2.94 1.60 -4.49
CA CYS A 49 -4.13 1.68 -3.65
C CYS A 49 -5.04 0.46 -3.84
N GLY A 50 -5.95 0.23 -2.90
CA GLY A 50 -7.06 -0.73 -3.05
C GLY A 50 -6.87 -2.06 -2.32
N TRP A 51 -5.77 -2.22 -1.59
CA TRP A 51 -5.64 -3.32 -0.63
C TRP A 51 -6.40 -3.00 0.64
N GLU A 52 -6.96 -4.03 1.27
CA GLU A 52 -7.75 -3.86 2.48
C GLU A 52 -6.82 -3.69 3.68
N GLY A 53 -7.30 -3.03 4.73
CA GLY A 53 -6.48 -2.77 5.92
C GLY A 53 -5.97 -4.01 6.65
N SER A 54 -6.54 -5.20 6.38
CA SER A 54 -6.03 -6.46 6.92
C SER A 54 -4.93 -7.12 6.07
N ALA A 55 -4.66 -6.60 4.86
CA ALA A 55 -3.68 -7.16 3.96
C ALA A 55 -2.26 -7.01 4.53
N ALA A 56 -1.52 -8.13 4.53
CA ALA A 56 -0.13 -8.14 4.96
C ALA A 56 0.78 -7.44 3.94
N ASP A 57 1.79 -6.72 4.42
CA ASP A 57 2.66 -5.88 3.58
C ASP A 57 3.39 -6.70 2.50
N ASN A 58 3.76 -7.96 2.80
CA ASN A 58 4.37 -8.85 1.81
C ASN A 58 3.43 -9.16 0.63
N ARG A 59 2.12 -9.25 0.87
CA ARG A 59 1.11 -9.47 -0.16
C ARG A 59 0.93 -8.21 -1.02
N VAL A 60 0.87 -7.05 -0.38
CA VAL A 60 0.77 -5.74 -1.06
C VAL A 60 2.00 -5.49 -1.92
N LEU A 61 3.21 -5.76 -1.40
CA LEU A 61 4.47 -5.65 -2.12
C LEU A 61 4.54 -6.64 -3.30
N ARG A 62 4.15 -7.91 -3.07
CA ARG A 62 4.14 -8.91 -4.15
C ARG A 62 3.25 -8.49 -5.31
N ASP A 63 2.06 -7.99 -5.01
CA ASP A 63 1.16 -7.49 -6.04
C ASP A 63 1.76 -6.25 -6.75
N ALA A 64 2.44 -5.37 -6.02
CA ALA A 64 3.16 -4.24 -6.61
C ALA A 64 4.19 -4.66 -7.66
N ILE A 65 4.90 -5.77 -7.46
CA ILE A 65 5.94 -6.22 -8.40
C ILE A 65 5.40 -7.11 -9.53
N THR A 66 4.24 -7.79 -9.35
CA THR A 66 3.73 -8.75 -10.34
C THR A 66 2.66 -8.21 -11.29
N ARG A 67 2.00 -7.10 -10.96
CA ARG A 67 0.92 -6.56 -11.81
C ARG A 67 1.44 -5.91 -13.10
N GLU A 68 0.53 -5.62 -14.03
CA GLU A 68 0.86 -4.97 -15.31
C GLU A 68 1.55 -3.61 -15.13
N ASN A 69 1.01 -2.77 -14.24
CA ASN A 69 1.62 -1.50 -13.81
C ASN A 69 2.52 -1.71 -12.59
N SER A 70 3.52 -2.59 -12.74
CA SER A 70 4.40 -2.97 -11.63
C SER A 70 5.30 -1.83 -11.17
N LEU A 71 5.68 -1.88 -9.89
CA LEU A 71 6.76 -1.07 -9.34
C LEU A 71 8.06 -1.39 -10.07
N ARG A 72 8.66 -0.38 -10.69
CA ARG A 72 9.96 -0.48 -11.35
C ARG A 72 11.03 0.26 -10.55
N VAL A 73 12.08 -0.45 -10.16
CA VAL A 73 13.25 0.15 -9.52
C VAL A 73 14.16 0.68 -10.63
N PRO A 74 14.51 1.98 -10.65
CA PRO A 74 15.49 2.51 -11.59
C PRO A 74 16.83 1.79 -11.42
N ASN A 75 17.49 1.48 -12.54
CA ASN A 75 18.87 0.98 -12.53
C ASN A 75 19.85 2.04 -12.00
#